data_AF-A0A0J2GPX4-F1
#
_entry.id   AF-A0A0J2GPX4-F1
#
_cell.length_a   1.000
_cell.length_b   1.000
_cell.length_c   1.000
_cell.angle_alpha   90.00
_cell.angle_beta   90.00
_cell.angle_gamma   90.00
#
_symmetry.space_group_name_H-M   'P 1'
#
loop_
_entity.id
_entity.type
_entity.pdbx_description
1 polymer ?
#
loop_
_entity_poly.entity_id
_entity_poly.type
_entity_poly.pdbx_seq_one_letter_code
_entity_poly.pdbx_strand_id
1 'polypeptide(L)'
;MTGRGINTVRIGDEVKHITELDALTLMHEWSKLKKENADLYDYNRQVNRGWRGFILRLMGIHLPEKNRVCLYGINARKESIYPD
;
A
#
# COMPACT_ATOMS: atom_id res chain seq x y z
N MET A 1 12.87 -14.72 11.98
CA MET A 1 12.45 -13.39 11.49
C MET A 1 12.57 -13.41 9.97
N THR A 2 11.47 -13.30 9.24
CA THR A 2 11.41 -13.53 7.77
C THR A 2 12.01 -12.39 6.92
N GLY A 3 12.64 -11.38 7.54
CA GLY A 3 13.17 -10.21 6.83
C GLY A 3 12.11 -9.35 6.13
N ARG A 4 10.81 -9.62 6.29
CA ARG A 4 9.71 -8.88 5.64
C ARG A 4 9.12 -7.80 6.55
N GLY A 5 9.97 -6.90 7.02
CA GLY A 5 9.57 -5.76 7.85
C GLY A 5 9.06 -4.59 7.03
N ILE A 6 8.44 -3.60 7.68
CA ILE A 6 7.97 -2.34 7.06
C ILE A 6 9.10 -1.54 6.37
N ASN A 7 10.35 -1.79 6.75
CA ASN A 7 11.54 -1.11 6.21
C ASN A 7 12.29 -1.98 5.19
N THR A 8 11.60 -2.90 4.52
CA THR A 8 12.21 -3.79 3.53
C THR A 8 11.44 -3.75 2.22
N VAL A 9 12.15 -3.85 1.11
CA VAL A 9 11.58 -3.93 -0.23
C VAL A 9 12.14 -5.16 -0.95
N ARG A 10 11.34 -5.74 -1.84
CA ARG A 10 11.74 -6.89 -2.65
C ARG A 10 12.16 -6.41 -4.04
N ILE A 11 13.42 -6.61 -4.37
CA ILE A 11 13.99 -6.30 -5.69
C ILE A 11 14.34 -7.63 -6.35
N GLY A 12 13.56 -8.03 -7.35
CA GLY A 12 13.64 -9.38 -7.92
C GLY A 12 13.25 -10.45 -6.89
N ASP A 13 14.17 -11.37 -6.59
CA ASP A 13 13.98 -12.42 -5.58
C ASP A 13 14.65 -12.12 -4.22
N GLU A 14 15.33 -10.97 -4.11
CA GLU A 14 16.00 -10.57 -2.88
C GLU A 14 15.17 -9.57 -2.07
N VAL A 15 15.19 -9.74 -0.74
CA VAL A 15 14.63 -8.79 0.21
C VAL A 15 15.76 -7.93 0.75
N LYS A 16 15.69 -6.62 0.55
CA LYS A 16 16.69 -5.65 0.98
C LYS A 16 16.10 -4.67 1.98
N HIS A 17 16.90 -4.27 2.97
CA HIS A 17 16.52 -3.19 3.87
C HIS A 17 16.64 -1.85 3.15
N ILE A 18 15.75 -0.90 3.42
CA ILE A 18 15.74 0.41 2.71
C ILE A 18 17.05 1.20 2.87
N THR A 19 17.81 0.94 3.93
CA THR A 19 19.13 1.57 4.18
C THR A 19 20.25 0.98 3.32
N GLU A 20 20.03 -0.18 2.71
CA GLU A 20 20.99 -0.86 1.84
C GLU A 20 20.85 -0.38 0.37
N LEU A 21 19.87 0.48 0.08
CA LEU A 21 19.59 1.02 -1.24
C LEU A 21 20.17 2.40 -1.41
N ASP A 22 20.71 2.67 -2.59
CA ASP A 22 21.04 4.04 -2.99
C ASP A 22 19.74 4.86 -3.18
N ALA A 23 19.87 6.19 -3.08
CA ALA A 23 18.72 7.08 -3.12
C ALA A 23 17.90 6.96 -4.42
N LEU A 24 18.54 6.70 -5.58
CA LEU A 24 17.83 6.58 -6.85
C LEU A 24 17.01 5.29 -6.89
N THR A 25 17.61 4.16 -6.50
CA THR A 25 16.90 2.88 -6.41
C THR A 25 15.75 2.96 -5.41
N LEU A 26 15.97 3.58 -4.25
CA LEU A 26 14.93 3.76 -3.24
C LEU A 26 13.74 4.59 -3.78
N MET A 27 14.02 5.71 -4.44
CA MET A 27 12.96 6.53 -5.05
C MET A 27 12.21 5.79 -6.15
N HIS A 28 12.92 5.00 -6.96
CA HIS A 28 12.33 4.21 -8.02
C HIS A 28 11.37 3.15 -7.46
N GLU A 29 11.83 2.35 -6.50
CA GLU A 29 11.00 1.32 -5.85
C GLU A 29 9.82 1.94 -5.09
N TRP A 30 10.02 3.09 -4.44
CA TRP A 30 8.93 3.81 -3.79
C TRP A 30 7.87 4.29 -4.78
N SER A 31 8.30 4.84 -5.93
CA SER A 31 7.38 5.26 -6.99
C SER A 31 6.61 4.09 -7.58
N LYS A 32 7.29 2.97 -7.82
CA LYS A 32 6.69 1.72 -8.29
C LYS A 32 5.65 1.18 -7.30
N LEU A 33 5.99 1.07 -6.02
CA LEU A 33 5.06 0.65 -4.96
C LEU A 33 3.83 1.57 -4.88
N LYS A 34 4.04 2.88 -4.98
CA LYS A 34 2.94 3.86 -4.96
C LYS A 34 2.01 3.68 -6.16
N LYS A 35 2.55 3.37 -7.34
CA LYS A 35 1.79 3.09 -8.56
C LYS A 35 1.01 1.79 -8.43
N GLU A 36 1.66 0.69 -8.07
CA GLU A 36 1.02 -0.62 -7.88
C GLU A 36 -0.12 -0.54 -6.86
N ASN A 37 0.10 0.17 -5.76
CA ASN A 37 -0.95 0.40 -4.76
C ASN A 37 -2.12 1.22 -5.32
N ALA A 38 -1.86 2.24 -6.14
CA ALA A 38 -2.91 3.01 -6.79
C ALA A 38 -3.73 2.16 -7.78
N ASP A 39 -3.06 1.31 -8.56
CA ASP A 39 -3.70 0.40 -9.52
C ASP A 39 -4.61 -0.62 -8.81
N LEU A 40 -4.16 -1.19 -7.67
CA LEU A 40 -4.98 -2.07 -6.83
C LEU A 40 -6.24 -1.37 -6.33
N TYR A 41 -6.13 -0.13 -5.86
CA TYR A 41 -7.29 0.63 -5.41
C TYR A 41 -8.24 0.99 -6.55
N ASP A 42 -7.73 1.30 -7.74
CA ASP A 42 -8.58 1.57 -8.90
C ASP A 42 -9.34 0.30 -9.31
N TYR A 43 -8.67 -0.84 -9.31
CA TYR A 43 -9.30 -2.13 -9.54
C TYR A 43 -10.43 -2.41 -8.52
N ASN A 44 -10.15 -2.26 -7.22
CA ASN A 44 -11.17 -2.42 -6.18
C ASN A 44 -12.36 -1.48 -6.39
N ARG A 45 -12.10 -0.23 -6.78
CA ARG A 45 -13.14 0.76 -7.09
C ARG A 45 -14.00 0.32 -8.27
N GLN A 46 -13.39 -0.25 -9.32
CA GLN A 46 -14.13 -0.77 -10.47
C GLN A 46 -15.01 -1.97 -10.09
N VAL A 47 -14.48 -2.90 -9.28
CA VAL A 47 -15.22 -4.09 -8.82
C VAL A 47 -16.36 -3.72 -7.85
N ASN A 48 -16.15 -2.73 -6.99
CA ASN A 48 -17.17 -2.22 -6.06
C ASN A 48 -18.31 -1.42 -6.73
N ARG A 49 -18.21 -1.13 -8.03
CA ARG A 49 -19.23 -0.39 -8.77
C ARG A 49 -20.33 -1.31 -9.33
N GLY A 50 -21.53 -0.74 -9.45
CA GLY A 50 -22.68 -1.38 -10.08
C GLY A 50 -23.13 -2.67 -9.36
N TRP A 51 -23.69 -3.59 -10.15
CA TRP A 51 -24.29 -4.82 -9.65
C TRP A 51 -23.30 -5.79 -9.00
N ARG A 52 -22.03 -5.80 -9.44
CA ARG A 52 -20.96 -6.62 -8.83
C ARG A 52 -20.68 -6.19 -7.40
N GLY A 53 -20.52 -4.88 -7.18
CA GLY A 53 -20.35 -4.32 -5.84
C GLY A 53 -21.56 -4.56 -4.93
N PHE A 54 -22.77 -4.56 -5.49
CA PHE A 54 -23.98 -4.89 -4.73
C PHE A 54 -23.96 -6.36 -4.26
N ILE A 55 -23.61 -7.31 -5.13
CA ILE A 55 -23.48 -8.73 -4.78
C ILE A 55 -22.39 -8.95 -3.71
N LEU A 56 -21.24 -8.29 -3.83
CA LEU A 56 -20.17 -8.37 -2.82
C LEU A 56 -20.65 -7.91 -1.44
N ARG A 57 -21.41 -6.81 -1.36
CA ARG A 57 -21.99 -6.32 -0.10
C ARG A 57 -23.01 -7.29 0.49
N LEU A 58 -23.83 -7.95 -0.34
CA LEU A 58 -24.76 -8.97 0.12
C LEU A 58 -24.04 -10.19 0.71
N MET A 59 -22.85 -10.53 0.19
CA MET A 59 -21.98 -11.57 0.74
C MET A 59 -21.15 -11.11 1.95
N GLY A 60 -21.30 -9.84 2.40
CA GLY A 60 -20.52 -9.27 3.49
C GLY A 60 -19.07 -8.91 3.12
N ILE A 61 -18.69 -9.03 1.84
CA ILE A 61 -17.34 -8.74 1.35
C ILE A 61 -17.22 -7.25 1.06
N HIS A 62 -16.26 -6.60 1.72
CA HIS A 62 -15.98 -5.17 1.53
C HIS A 62 -14.57 -4.99 1.01
N LEU A 63 -14.43 -4.69 -0.29
CA LEU A 63 -13.12 -4.37 -0.85
C LEU A 63 -12.70 -2.96 -0.41
N PRO A 64 -11.46 -2.77 0.05
CA PRO A 64 -10.99 -1.48 0.52
C PRO A 64 -10.88 -0.48 -0.64
N GLU A 65 -11.47 0.70 -0.44
CA GLU A 65 -11.33 1.85 -1.33
C GLU A 65 -10.30 2.82 -0.77
N LYS A 66 -9.53 3.48 -1.66
CA LYS A 66 -8.45 4.42 -1.30
C LYS A 66 -8.90 5.50 -0.30
N ASN A 67 -10.15 5.94 -0.38
CA ASN A 67 -10.72 6.96 0.52
C ASN A 67 -10.92 6.47 1.96
N ARG A 68 -10.91 5.15 2.19
CA ARG A 68 -11.01 4.54 3.53
C ARG A 68 -9.65 4.19 4.12
N VAL A 69 -8.60 4.10 3.30
CA VAL A 69 -7.23 3.77 3.74
C VAL A 69 -6.37 5.01 3.54
N CYS A 70 -6.45 5.91 4.51
CA CYS A 70 -5.46 6.98 4.61
C CYS A 70 -4.23 6.41 5.32
N LEU A 71 -3.14 6.22 4.57
CA LEU A 71 -1.84 5.95 5.15
C LEU A 71 -1.31 7.27 5.71
N TYR A 72 -1.84 7.68 6.86
CA TYR A 72 -1.16 8.65 7.70
C TYR A 72 0.12 7.98 8.18
N GLY A 73 1.27 8.63 7.97
CA GLY A 73 2.48 8.26 8.68
C GLY A 73 2.17 8.48 10.15
N ILE A 74 1.83 7.41 10.87
CA ILE A 74 1.56 7.45 12.30
C ILE A 74 2.66 6.62 12.96
N ASN A 75 3.44 7.23 13.83
CA ASN A 75 4.51 6.53 14.53
C ASN A 75 3.93 5.56 15.59
N ALA A 76 4.79 4.75 16.23
CA ALA A 76 4.37 3.82 17.29
C ALA A 76 3.69 4.50 18.50
N ARG A 77 3.80 5.83 18.63
CA ARG A 77 3.18 6.66 19.68
C ARG A 77 1.84 7.26 19.26
N LYS A 78 1.31 6.89 18.09
CA LYS A 78 0.09 7.43 17.50
C LYS A 78 0.18 8.91 17.06
N GLU A 79 1.38 9.41 16.79
CA GLU A 79 1.61 10.79 16.36
C GLU A 79 1.81 10.87 14.83
N SER A 80 1.40 12.00 14.22
CA SER A 80 1.67 12.27 12.81
C SER A 80 3.17 12.39 12.55
N ILE A 81 3.65 11.71 11.51
CA ILE A 81 5.02 11.80 10.99
C ILE A 81 5.16 12.99 10.02
N TYR A 82 4.04 13.58 9.59
CA TYR A 82 4.05 14.80 8.78
C TYR A 82 4.10 16.04 9.69
N PRO A 83 5.02 16.99 9.44
CA PRO A 83 5.02 18.29 10.12
C PRO A 83 3.78 19.12 9.73
N ASP A 84 3.36 20.01 10.63
CA ASP A 84 2.25 20.96 10.42
C ASP A 84 2.48 21.91 9.22
#